data_AF-A0A9P6NH26-F1
#
_entry.id   AF-A0A9P6NH26-F1
#
_cell.length_a   1.000
_cell.length_b   1.000
_cell.length_c   1.000
_cell.angle_alpha   90.00
_cell.angle_beta   90.00
_cell.angle_gamma   90.00
#
_symmetry.space_group_name_H-M   'P 1'
#
loop_
_entity.id
_entity.type
_entity.pdbx_description
1 polymer ?
#
loop_
_entity_poly.entity_id
_entity_poly.type
_entity_poly.pdbx_seq_one_letter_code
_entity_poly.pdbx_strand_id
1 'polypeptide(L)'
;MPMNLHLILHSITFTVWSMSLIVVQANWDQATGFLQGYTISNNWTKAHPAKICSKNIQLAECSHNTRTKHPNIQFMAVFTVDHSKDTYYGCPYGECCAFSEFPSLSDLVPKSTDSHIFVWHGLGGNPGLGTNPIANPKTGVFGWEEGIRGKYVDGPPDFKTYQPQHDAKYPNFKCPSNWPIGKPEKQIDQHPICGKKGEKKNKDPNPNGNIKGKGKPDLTKKEKKKNK
;
A
#
# COMPACT_ATOMS: atom_id res chain seq x y z
N MET A 1 65.48 41.79 3.92
CA MET A 1 65.43 40.31 3.92
C MET A 1 65.24 39.87 5.37
N PRO A 2 64.32 38.95 5.74
CA PRO A 2 63.57 37.98 4.93
C PRO A 2 62.04 38.21 4.91
N MET A 3 61.37 37.50 4.00
CA MET A 3 59.92 37.47 3.79
C MET A 3 59.22 36.57 4.82
N ASN A 4 58.13 37.07 5.42
CA ASN A 4 57.19 36.28 6.21
C ASN A 4 56.30 35.45 5.26
N LEU A 5 56.46 34.13 5.28
CA LEU A 5 55.59 33.19 4.58
C LEU A 5 54.59 32.62 5.58
N HIS A 6 53.42 33.24 5.70
CA HIS A 6 52.28 32.64 6.39
C HIS A 6 51.69 31.53 5.51
N LEU A 7 51.97 30.27 5.85
CA LEU A 7 51.19 29.12 5.37
C LEU A 7 49.82 29.15 6.06
N ILE A 8 48.77 29.49 5.31
CA ILE A 8 47.39 29.28 5.74
C ILE A 8 47.00 27.86 5.33
N LEU A 9 46.99 26.95 6.31
CA LEU A 9 46.48 25.59 6.15
C LEU A 9 44.95 25.64 6.13
N HIS A 10 44.33 25.74 4.95
CA HIS A 10 42.89 25.57 4.81
C HIS A 10 42.56 24.07 4.89
N SER A 11 42.07 23.63 6.04
CA SER A 11 41.39 22.33 6.19
C SER A 11 40.10 22.35 5.38
N ILE A 12 40.11 21.68 4.22
CA ILE A 12 38.90 21.42 3.45
C ILE A 12 38.16 20.25 4.11
N THR A 13 37.18 20.55 4.96
CA THR A 13 36.21 19.55 5.42
C THR A 13 35.19 19.30 4.31
N PHE A 14 35.39 18.23 3.53
CA PHE A 14 34.35 17.68 2.65
C PHE A 14 33.26 17.04 3.53
N THR A 15 32.23 17.79 3.88
CA THR A 15 30.98 17.23 4.39
C THR A 15 30.24 16.59 3.23
N VAL A 16 30.42 15.28 3.06
CA VAL A 16 29.57 14.46 2.19
C VAL A 16 28.16 14.49 2.78
N TRP A 17 27.33 15.41 2.29
CA TRP A 17 25.91 15.44 2.56
C TRP A 17 25.30 14.24 1.83
N SER A 18 25.27 13.10 2.51
CA SER A 18 24.54 11.92 2.04
C SER A 18 23.07 12.29 2.00
N MET A 19 22.61 12.80 0.85
CA MET A 19 21.20 12.82 0.49
C MET A 19 20.74 11.37 0.47
N SER A 20 20.27 10.90 1.63
CA SER A 20 19.49 9.67 1.74
C SER A 20 18.21 9.92 0.95
N LEU A 21 18.24 9.63 -0.34
CA LEU A 21 17.05 9.43 -1.14
C LEU A 21 16.31 8.28 -0.46
N ILE A 22 15.30 8.61 0.33
CA ILE A 22 14.31 7.64 0.80
C ILE A 22 13.53 7.24 -0.45
N VAL A 23 14.10 6.32 -1.22
CA VAL A 23 13.34 5.58 -2.20
C VAL A 23 12.37 4.76 -1.35
N VAL A 24 11.10 5.17 -1.32
CA VAL A 24 10.04 4.36 -0.72
C VAL A 24 9.97 3.10 -1.58
N GLN A 25 10.72 2.08 -1.17
CA GLN A 25 10.77 0.81 -1.85
C GLN A 25 9.50 0.07 -1.44
N ALA A 26 8.42 0.28 -2.20
CA ALA A 26 7.21 -0.50 -2.06
C ALA A 26 7.53 -1.95 -2.47
N ASN A 27 7.31 -2.91 -1.58
CA ASN A 27 7.47 -4.31 -1.89
C ASN A 27 6.13 -4.87 -2.37
N TRP A 28 6.15 -5.59 -3.48
CA TRP A 28 4.97 -6.29 -3.98
C TRP A 28 4.70 -7.52 -3.10
N ASP A 29 3.97 -7.24 -2.02
CA ASP A 29 3.51 -8.16 -0.99
C ASP A 29 2.08 -7.76 -0.66
N GLN A 30 1.14 -8.59 -1.10
CA GLN A 30 -0.27 -8.20 -1.15
C GLN A 30 -0.95 -8.35 0.21
N ALA A 31 -1.93 -7.49 0.47
CA ALA A 31 -2.83 -7.65 1.60
C ALA A 31 -3.56 -9.00 1.50
N THR A 32 -3.76 -9.60 2.66
CA THR A 32 -4.45 -10.88 2.82
C THR A 32 -5.90 -10.72 3.25
N GLY A 33 -6.25 -9.54 3.76
CA GLY A 33 -7.61 -9.20 4.10
C GLY A 33 -7.88 -7.70 4.02
N PHE A 34 -9.16 -7.36 3.98
CA PHE A 34 -9.62 -5.99 3.84
C PHE A 34 -10.87 -5.71 4.67
N LEU A 35 -11.10 -4.43 4.96
CA LEU A 35 -12.33 -3.92 5.54
C LEU A 35 -12.68 -2.60 4.85
N GLN A 36 -13.71 -2.60 4.01
CA GLN A 36 -14.19 -1.40 3.31
C GLN A 36 -15.13 -0.59 4.19
N GLY A 37 -15.10 0.73 4.02
CA GLY A 37 -16.05 1.62 4.68
C GLY A 37 -15.77 1.85 6.16
N TYR A 38 -14.55 1.58 6.60
CA TYR A 38 -14.08 1.85 7.95
C TYR A 38 -12.77 2.60 7.93
N THR A 39 -12.57 3.41 8.95
CA THR A 39 -11.30 4.04 9.31
C THR A 39 -11.03 3.78 10.79
N ILE A 40 -9.96 4.39 11.30
CA ILE A 40 -9.53 4.32 12.70
C ILE A 40 -9.72 5.67 13.40
N SER A 41 -9.97 5.63 14.70
CA SER A 41 -10.23 6.83 15.50
C SER A 41 -9.02 7.78 15.53
N ASN A 42 -9.30 9.09 15.62
CA ASN A 42 -8.24 10.10 15.77
C ASN A 42 -7.45 9.92 17.08
N ASN A 43 -8.12 9.45 18.14
CA ASN A 43 -7.46 9.18 19.41
C ASN A 43 -6.44 8.03 19.27
N TRP A 44 -6.83 6.96 18.57
CA TRP A 44 -5.94 5.83 18.33
C TRP A 44 -4.76 6.23 17.45
N THR A 45 -4.99 6.94 16.33
CA THR A 45 -3.90 7.38 15.44
C THR A 45 -2.93 8.35 16.10
N LYS A 46 -3.40 9.17 17.05
CA LYS A 46 -2.54 10.05 17.84
C LYS A 46 -1.64 9.26 18.80
N ALA A 47 -2.16 8.19 19.40
CA ALA A 47 -1.40 7.30 20.29
C ALA A 47 -0.48 6.34 19.51
N HIS A 48 -0.90 5.92 18.32
CA HIS A 48 -0.22 4.95 17.46
C HIS A 48 0.00 5.58 16.07
N PRO A 49 0.99 6.48 15.92
CA PRO A 49 1.22 7.17 14.67
C PRO A 49 1.59 6.19 13.55
N ALA A 50 1.11 6.49 12.34
CA ALA A 50 1.50 5.78 11.14
C ALA A 50 3.02 5.81 10.97
N LYS A 51 3.60 4.69 10.53
CA LYS A 51 5.04 4.59 10.28
C LYS A 51 5.44 5.32 9.00
N ILE A 52 4.55 5.31 8.01
CA ILE A 52 4.69 6.05 6.75
C ILE A 52 3.30 6.30 6.17
N CYS A 53 3.14 7.43 5.48
CA CYS A 53 1.96 7.72 4.67
C CYS A 53 2.39 8.11 3.25
N SER A 54 1.78 7.49 2.25
CA SER A 54 1.98 7.80 0.83
C SER A 54 0.72 8.47 0.28
N LYS A 55 0.88 9.64 -0.35
CA LYS A 55 -0.21 10.42 -0.94
C LYS A 55 -0.26 10.22 -2.45
N ASN A 56 -1.42 10.51 -3.04
CA ASN A 56 -1.67 10.42 -4.49
C ASN A 56 -1.47 9.02 -5.08
N ILE A 57 -1.76 8.00 -4.29
CA ILE A 57 -1.63 6.60 -4.71
C ILE A 57 -3.00 5.96 -4.89
N GLN A 58 -3.07 4.91 -5.70
CA GLN A 58 -4.31 4.17 -5.90
C GLN A 58 -4.64 3.33 -4.67
N LEU A 59 -5.94 3.12 -4.43
CA LEU A 59 -6.42 2.14 -3.47
C LEU A 59 -5.84 0.75 -3.77
N ALA A 60 -5.81 0.36 -5.05
CA ALA A 60 -5.21 -0.89 -5.49
C ALA A 60 -3.71 -0.96 -5.15
N GLU A 61 -2.96 0.13 -5.32
CA GLU A 61 -1.55 0.17 -4.92
C GLU A 61 -1.36 0.08 -3.41
N CYS A 62 -2.31 0.61 -2.62
CA CYS A 62 -2.31 0.46 -1.16
C CYS A 62 -2.47 -1.01 -0.74
N SER A 63 -3.37 -1.76 -1.40
CA SER A 63 -3.61 -3.18 -1.10
C SER A 63 -2.55 -4.13 -1.65
N HIS A 64 -1.85 -3.76 -2.72
CA HIS A 64 -0.89 -4.66 -3.38
C HIS A 64 0.52 -4.62 -2.78
N ASN A 65 0.85 -3.57 -2.04
CA ASN A 65 2.22 -3.33 -1.61
C ASN A 65 2.35 -3.05 -0.11
N THR A 66 3.45 -3.51 0.49
CA THR A 66 3.93 -3.02 1.78
C THR A 66 4.84 -1.81 1.59
N ARG A 67 4.78 -0.87 2.54
CA ARG A 67 5.53 0.41 2.49
C ARG A 67 6.59 0.54 3.57
N THR A 68 6.62 -0.42 4.49
CA THR A 68 7.59 -0.45 5.59
C THR A 68 8.33 -1.79 5.59
N LYS A 69 9.38 -1.85 6.40
CA LYS A 69 10.25 -3.03 6.58
C LYS A 69 10.71 -3.09 8.04
N HIS A 70 11.40 -4.17 8.40
CA HIS A 70 12.02 -4.31 9.71
C HIS A 70 12.82 -3.06 10.11
N PRO A 71 12.70 -2.57 11.36
CA PRO A 71 11.94 -3.15 12.48
C PRO A 71 10.45 -2.80 12.52
N ASN A 72 9.99 -1.87 11.69
CA ASN A 72 8.61 -1.36 11.71
C ASN A 72 7.74 -2.06 10.67
N ILE A 73 7.48 -3.35 10.87
CA ILE A 73 6.76 -4.17 9.90
C ILE A 73 5.30 -3.73 9.76
N GLN A 74 4.79 -3.69 8.53
CA GLN A 74 3.41 -3.32 8.22
C GLN A 74 2.50 -4.53 8.47
N PHE A 75 1.53 -4.38 9.38
CA PHE A 75 0.45 -5.37 9.56
C PHE A 75 -0.88 -4.85 9.05
N MET A 76 -1.03 -3.52 9.04
CA MET A 76 -2.24 -2.84 8.62
C MET A 76 -1.90 -1.61 7.79
N ALA A 77 -2.76 -1.26 6.85
CA ALA A 77 -2.79 0.07 6.24
C ALA A 77 -4.20 0.63 6.25
N VAL A 78 -4.31 1.96 6.43
CA VAL A 78 -5.56 2.69 6.28
C VAL A 78 -5.44 3.60 5.08
N PHE A 79 -6.34 3.41 4.12
CA PHE A 79 -6.48 4.24 2.94
C PHE A 79 -7.62 5.24 3.12
N THR A 80 -7.37 6.53 2.91
CA THR A 80 -8.40 7.57 2.86
C THR A 80 -8.54 8.10 1.44
N VAL A 81 -9.76 8.12 0.93
CA VAL A 81 -10.06 8.52 -0.46
C VAL A 81 -9.97 10.03 -0.65
N ASP A 82 -9.40 10.45 -1.77
CA ASP A 82 -9.45 11.81 -2.30
C ASP A 82 -10.39 11.87 -3.51
N HIS A 83 -11.62 12.32 -3.26
CA HIS A 83 -12.67 12.42 -4.28
C HIS A 83 -12.41 13.47 -5.36
N SER A 84 -11.37 14.31 -5.24
CA SER A 84 -10.96 15.18 -6.36
C SER A 84 -10.39 14.39 -7.55
N LYS A 85 -10.08 13.11 -7.34
CA LYS A 85 -9.48 12.20 -8.33
C LYS A 85 -10.40 11.04 -8.73
N ASP A 86 -11.70 11.13 -8.46
CA ASP A 86 -12.67 10.08 -8.81
C ASP A 86 -12.78 9.82 -10.32
N THR A 87 -12.32 10.74 -11.16
CA THR A 87 -12.33 10.60 -12.63
C THR A 87 -10.98 10.16 -13.21
N TYR A 88 -10.01 9.82 -12.36
CA TYR A 88 -8.69 9.39 -12.81
C TYR A 88 -8.70 7.88 -13.07
N TYR A 89 -7.92 7.42 -14.04
CA TYR A 89 -7.80 5.98 -14.31
C TYR A 89 -7.33 5.21 -13.08
N GLY A 90 -8.05 4.14 -12.72
CA GLY A 90 -7.70 3.29 -11.58
C GLY A 90 -8.01 3.89 -10.21
N CYS A 91 -8.83 4.94 -10.15
CA CYS A 91 -9.39 5.45 -8.90
C CYS A 91 -10.07 4.31 -8.10
N PRO A 92 -10.27 4.44 -6.78
CA PRO A 92 -9.99 5.62 -5.96
C PRO A 92 -8.50 5.92 -5.78
N TYR A 93 -8.15 7.21 -5.71
CA TYR A 93 -6.84 7.69 -5.26
C TYR A 93 -6.96 8.30 -3.87
N GLY A 94 -5.84 8.40 -3.16
CA GLY A 94 -5.87 8.88 -1.80
C GLY A 94 -4.54 8.84 -1.07
N GLU A 95 -4.64 8.73 0.24
CA GLU A 95 -3.51 8.57 1.16
C GLU A 95 -3.57 7.20 1.83
N CYS A 96 -2.47 6.43 1.77
CA CYS A 96 -2.32 5.14 2.45
C CYS A 96 -1.30 5.30 3.57
N CYS A 97 -1.75 5.10 4.80
CA CYS A 97 -0.90 5.14 6.00
C CYS A 97 -0.70 3.73 6.55
N ALA A 98 0.55 3.32 6.73
CA ALA A 98 0.93 2.00 7.22
C ALA A 98 1.16 2.01 8.74
N PHE A 99 0.72 0.94 9.39
CA PHE A 99 0.78 0.74 10.83
C PHE A 99 1.38 -0.63 11.17
N SER A 100 2.11 -0.67 12.28
CA SER A 100 2.72 -1.88 12.84
C SER A 100 1.92 -2.47 14.00
N GLU A 101 0.71 -1.97 14.22
CA GLU A 101 -0.16 -2.31 15.33
C GLU A 101 -1.61 -2.26 14.83
N PHE A 102 -2.49 -2.97 15.52
CA PHE A 102 -3.91 -3.00 15.21
C PHE A 102 -4.73 -2.20 16.24
N PRO A 103 -5.80 -1.53 15.80
CA PRO A 103 -6.75 -0.87 16.69
C PRO A 103 -7.66 -1.88 17.39
N SER A 104 -8.30 -1.47 18.48
CA SER A 104 -9.40 -2.24 19.05
C SER A 104 -10.67 -2.11 18.18
N LEU A 105 -11.68 -2.96 18.41
CA LEU A 105 -12.97 -2.81 17.72
C LEU A 105 -13.64 -1.46 18.01
N SER A 106 -13.49 -0.93 19.23
CA SER A 106 -14.03 0.38 19.63
C SER A 106 -13.34 1.56 18.94
N ASP A 107 -12.17 1.35 18.36
CA ASP A 107 -11.45 2.39 17.61
C ASP A 107 -11.83 2.41 16.12
N LEU A 108 -12.64 1.47 15.65
CA LEU A 108 -13.15 1.48 14.28
C LEU A 108 -14.28 2.50 14.12
N VAL A 109 -14.12 3.35 13.12
CA VAL A 109 -15.09 4.41 12.80
C VAL A 109 -15.68 4.15 11.40
N PRO A 110 -17.01 4.03 11.25
CA PRO A 110 -17.64 3.90 9.94
C PRO A 110 -17.34 5.11 9.06
N LYS A 111 -16.82 4.85 7.87
CA LYS A 111 -16.50 5.85 6.85
C LYS A 111 -16.70 5.26 5.46
N SER A 112 -17.97 4.94 5.17
CA SER A 112 -18.41 4.32 3.91
C SER A 112 -17.90 5.11 2.71
N THR A 113 -17.41 4.40 1.68
CA THR A 113 -16.76 4.91 0.45
C THR A 113 -15.50 5.74 0.62
N ASP A 114 -15.23 6.33 1.78
CA ASP A 114 -14.12 7.29 1.92
C ASP A 114 -12.90 6.70 2.65
N SER A 115 -12.98 5.45 3.12
CA SER A 115 -11.87 4.76 3.76
C SER A 115 -11.91 3.24 3.63
N HIS A 116 -10.73 2.64 3.60
CA HIS A 116 -10.52 1.21 3.52
C HIS A 116 -9.35 0.80 4.40
N ILE A 117 -9.46 -0.35 5.07
CA ILE A 117 -8.38 -0.93 5.86
C ILE A 117 -7.90 -2.20 5.14
N PHE A 118 -6.59 -2.36 5.04
CA PHE A 118 -5.94 -3.56 4.51
C PHE A 118 -5.09 -4.22 5.58
N VAL A 119 -5.02 -5.55 5.56
CA VAL A 119 -4.38 -6.37 6.59
C VAL A 119 -3.48 -7.41 5.94
N TRP A 120 -2.27 -7.57 6.47
CA TRP A 120 -1.28 -8.55 6.00
C TRP A 120 -1.23 -9.79 6.90
N HIS A 121 -0.51 -10.82 6.44
CA HIS A 121 -0.19 -12.04 7.19
C HIS A 121 -1.39 -12.89 7.64
N GLY A 122 -2.57 -12.69 7.04
CA GLY A 122 -3.79 -13.41 7.39
C GLY A 122 -4.38 -13.00 8.74
N LEU A 123 -4.02 -11.82 9.24
CA LEU A 123 -4.29 -11.41 10.62
C LEU A 123 -5.71 -10.93 10.87
N GLY A 124 -6.53 -10.73 9.84
CA GLY A 124 -7.93 -10.31 10.00
C GLY A 124 -8.55 -9.73 8.73
N GLY A 125 -9.75 -9.19 8.86
CA GLY A 125 -10.54 -8.65 7.75
C GLY A 125 -11.29 -9.71 6.94
N ASN A 126 -11.98 -9.26 5.89
CA ASN A 126 -12.54 -10.13 4.86
C ASN A 126 -11.41 -10.65 3.96
N PRO A 127 -11.34 -11.96 3.66
CA PRO A 127 -10.28 -12.50 2.81
C PRO A 127 -10.30 -11.88 1.40
N GLY A 128 -9.12 -11.55 0.87
CA GLY A 128 -8.94 -10.98 -0.46
C GLY A 128 -8.30 -9.59 -0.44
N LEU A 129 -8.30 -8.93 -1.60
CA LEU A 129 -7.67 -7.62 -1.77
C LEU A 129 -8.67 -6.47 -1.62
N GLY A 130 -9.95 -6.72 -1.86
CA GLY A 130 -10.97 -5.68 -1.92
C GLY A 130 -10.77 -4.68 -3.06
N THR A 131 -9.93 -5.02 -4.05
CA THR A 131 -9.55 -4.12 -5.16
C THR A 131 -9.37 -4.85 -6.49
N ASN A 132 -9.31 -4.07 -7.57
CA ASN A 132 -8.76 -4.50 -8.85
C ASN A 132 -7.22 -4.48 -8.83
N PRO A 133 -6.54 -4.95 -9.88
CA PRO A 133 -5.11 -4.69 -10.07
C PRO A 133 -4.81 -3.20 -10.16
N ILE A 134 -3.55 -2.82 -9.96
CA ILE A 134 -3.08 -1.45 -10.14
C ILE A 134 -3.26 -1.05 -11.61
N ALA A 135 -3.86 0.10 -11.89
CA ALA A 135 -4.04 0.60 -13.24
C ALA A 135 -2.97 1.63 -13.61
N ASN A 136 -2.66 1.74 -14.90
CA ASN A 136 -1.81 2.79 -15.40
C ASN A 136 -2.54 4.13 -15.25
N PRO A 137 -1.99 5.14 -14.56
CA PRO A 137 -2.68 6.41 -14.33
C PRO A 137 -2.96 7.21 -15.62
N LYS A 138 -2.29 6.87 -16.73
CA LYS A 138 -2.46 7.55 -18.03
C LYS A 138 -3.41 6.82 -18.99
N THR A 139 -3.45 5.49 -18.93
CA THR A 139 -4.17 4.67 -19.93
C THR A 139 -5.27 3.79 -19.32
N GLY A 140 -5.28 3.61 -18.00
CA GLY A 140 -6.18 2.70 -17.30
C GLY A 140 -5.92 1.22 -17.57
N VAL A 141 -4.87 0.87 -18.31
CA VAL A 141 -4.48 -0.54 -18.51
C VAL A 141 -4.10 -1.13 -17.15
N PHE A 142 -4.60 -2.31 -16.80
CA PHE A 142 -4.17 -2.98 -15.57
C PHE A 142 -2.75 -3.55 -15.70
N GLY A 143 -2.08 -3.63 -14.56
CA GLY A 143 -0.68 -3.98 -14.44
C GLY A 143 -0.30 -4.35 -13.01
N TRP A 144 0.99 -4.27 -12.72
CA TRP A 144 1.56 -4.54 -11.41
C TRP A 144 2.79 -3.66 -11.17
N GLU A 145 3.21 -3.54 -9.92
CA GLU A 145 4.51 -2.97 -9.56
C GLU A 145 5.51 -4.09 -9.28
N GLU A 146 6.72 -4.00 -9.83
CA GLU A 146 7.76 -4.97 -9.50
C GLU A 146 8.21 -4.84 -8.04
N GLY A 147 8.29 -5.97 -7.33
CA GLY A 147 8.60 -5.94 -5.89
C GLY A 147 10.04 -5.57 -5.54
N ILE A 148 10.91 -5.34 -6.52
CA ILE A 148 12.32 -4.96 -6.27
C ILE A 148 12.51 -3.45 -6.38
N ARG A 149 11.96 -2.82 -7.44
CA ARG A 149 12.17 -1.39 -7.72
C ARG A 149 10.91 -0.54 -7.60
N GLY A 150 9.75 -1.14 -7.35
CA GLY A 150 8.46 -0.44 -7.32
C GLY A 150 8.05 0.14 -8.68
N LYS A 151 8.63 -0.35 -9.79
CA LYS A 151 8.29 0.14 -11.13
C LYS A 151 6.99 -0.50 -11.60
N TYR A 152 6.03 0.33 -12.00
CA TYR A 152 4.80 -0.12 -12.64
C TYR A 152 5.03 -0.66 -14.05
N VAL A 153 4.33 -1.75 -14.39
CA VAL A 153 4.36 -2.41 -15.69
C VAL A 153 2.94 -2.76 -16.14
N ASP A 154 2.55 -2.34 -17.34
CA ASP A 154 1.29 -2.73 -17.97
C ASP A 154 1.26 -4.24 -18.24
N GLY A 155 0.11 -4.86 -17.99
CA GLY A 155 -0.19 -6.22 -18.41
C GLY A 155 -0.11 -7.27 -17.30
N PRO A 156 0.02 -8.55 -17.66
CA PRO A 156 -0.03 -9.64 -16.70
C PRO A 156 1.24 -9.66 -15.81
N PRO A 157 1.09 -9.86 -14.49
CA PRO A 157 2.20 -9.82 -13.56
C PRO A 157 3.33 -10.82 -13.82
N ASP A 158 4.58 -10.36 -13.68
CA ASP A 158 5.77 -11.22 -13.56
C ASP A 158 6.06 -11.58 -12.10
N PHE A 159 5.52 -12.72 -11.69
CA PHE A 159 5.64 -13.26 -10.33
C PHE A 159 7.07 -13.65 -9.89
N LYS A 160 8.09 -13.49 -10.74
CA LYS A 160 9.49 -13.66 -10.31
C LYS A 160 9.92 -12.61 -9.27
N THR A 161 9.29 -11.43 -9.31
CA THR A 161 9.57 -10.33 -8.37
C THR A 161 8.57 -10.22 -7.22
N TYR A 162 7.58 -11.13 -7.17
CA TYR A 162 6.56 -11.16 -6.12
C TYR A 162 7.18 -11.65 -4.81
N GLN A 163 6.95 -10.93 -3.71
CA GLN A 163 7.55 -11.19 -2.40
C GLN A 163 6.47 -11.39 -1.33
N PRO A 164 5.65 -12.46 -1.41
CA PRO A 164 4.64 -12.71 -0.40
C PRO A 164 5.28 -12.96 0.96
N GLN A 165 4.72 -12.36 2.01
CA GLN A 165 5.18 -12.51 3.40
C GLN A 165 6.69 -12.25 3.52
N HIS A 166 7.21 -11.24 2.83
CA HIS A 166 8.65 -10.98 2.81
C HIS A 166 9.22 -10.72 4.21
N ASP A 167 8.38 -10.18 5.10
CA ASP A 167 8.70 -9.92 6.50
C ASP A 167 9.05 -11.19 7.29
N ALA A 168 8.50 -12.35 6.93
CA ALA A 168 8.77 -13.63 7.59
C ALA A 168 10.23 -14.06 7.48
N LYS A 169 11.00 -13.43 6.60
CA LYS A 169 12.43 -13.69 6.38
C LYS A 169 13.32 -12.86 7.28
N TYR A 170 12.80 -11.86 7.99
CA TYR A 170 13.61 -11.04 8.87
C TYR A 170 14.01 -11.82 10.15
N PRO A 171 15.27 -11.71 10.60
CA PRO A 171 15.70 -12.29 11.87
C PRO A 171 14.80 -11.82 13.02
N ASN A 172 14.41 -12.75 13.89
CA ASN A 172 13.55 -12.49 15.06
C ASN A 172 12.14 -11.97 14.75
N PHE A 173 11.68 -12.05 13.49
CA PHE A 173 10.29 -11.75 13.19
C PHE A 173 9.36 -12.68 13.97
N LYS A 174 8.39 -12.08 14.65
CA LYS A 174 7.26 -12.78 15.25
C LYS A 174 5.99 -12.17 14.69
N CYS A 175 5.22 -12.99 14.00
CA CYS A 175 3.90 -12.58 13.53
C CYS A 175 3.03 -12.29 14.77
N PRO A 176 2.34 -11.14 14.85
CA PRO A 176 1.48 -10.83 15.96
C PRO A 176 0.25 -11.75 15.97
N SER A 177 -0.50 -11.73 17.08
CA SER A 177 -1.80 -12.38 17.15
C SER A 177 -2.79 -11.75 16.16
N ASN A 178 -3.79 -12.53 15.76
CA ASN A 178 -4.87 -12.05 14.90
C ASN A 178 -5.55 -10.80 15.49
N TRP A 179 -5.93 -9.88 14.62
CA TRP A 179 -6.67 -8.67 14.94
C TRP A 179 -8.05 -9.03 15.52
N PRO A 180 -8.37 -8.65 16.78
CA PRO A 180 -9.56 -9.14 17.48
C PRO A 180 -10.89 -8.50 17.05
N ILE A 181 -11.07 -8.16 15.77
CA ILE A 181 -12.33 -7.62 15.24
C ILE A 181 -13.41 -8.68 15.01
N GLY A 182 -13.13 -9.94 15.36
CA GLY A 182 -13.98 -11.07 15.06
C GLY A 182 -14.07 -11.32 13.55
N LYS A 183 -15.15 -11.95 13.10
CA LYS A 183 -15.46 -12.04 11.67
C LYS A 183 -16.23 -10.78 11.29
N PRO A 184 -15.63 -9.82 10.55
CA PRO A 184 -16.40 -8.69 10.06
C PRO A 184 -17.57 -9.19 9.20
N GLU A 185 -18.60 -8.36 9.07
CA GLU A 185 -19.68 -8.64 8.12
C GLU A 185 -19.08 -8.96 6.74
N LYS A 186 -19.63 -9.98 6.07
CA LYS A 186 -19.11 -10.47 4.82
C LYS A 186 -19.15 -9.37 3.76
N GLN A 187 -17.99 -8.90 3.35
CA GLN A 187 -17.85 -7.94 2.25
C GLN A 187 -17.52 -8.68 0.95
N ILE A 188 -17.95 -8.10 -0.16
CA ILE A 188 -17.63 -8.62 -1.49
C ILE A 188 -16.20 -8.19 -1.82
N ASP A 189 -15.35 -9.14 -2.25
CA ASP A 189 -14.00 -8.89 -2.75
C ASP A 189 -14.07 -8.21 -4.13
N GLN A 190 -14.41 -6.93 -4.11
CA GLN A 190 -14.63 -6.11 -5.30
C GLN A 190 -14.05 -4.73 -5.10
N HIS A 191 -13.48 -4.20 -6.18
CA HIS A 191 -13.02 -2.82 -6.25
C HIS A 191 -14.18 -1.84 -5.98
N PRO A 192 -14.03 -0.91 -5.03
CA PRO A 192 -15.07 0.08 -4.79
C PRO A 192 -15.23 0.99 -6.01
N ILE A 193 -16.44 1.50 -6.18
CA ILE A 193 -16.71 2.48 -7.24
C ILE A 193 -15.90 3.76 -6.97
N CYS A 194 -15.50 4.45 -8.04
CA CYS A 194 -15.03 5.81 -7.92
C CYS A 194 -16.24 6.75 -7.84
N GLY A 195 -16.37 7.44 -6.72
CA GLY A 195 -17.51 8.28 -6.43
C GLY A 195 -17.78 8.36 -4.93
N LYS A 196 -18.67 9.28 -4.59
CA LYS A 196 -19.12 9.52 -3.21
C LYS A 196 -20.24 8.55 -2.83
N LYS A 197 -20.44 8.37 -1.52
CA LYS A 197 -21.57 7.61 -0.98
C LYS A 197 -22.89 8.02 -1.65
N GLY A 198 -23.62 7.02 -2.16
CA GLY A 198 -24.93 7.19 -2.80
C GLY A 198 -24.87 7.39 -4.32
N GLU A 199 -23.70 7.64 -4.90
CA GLU A 199 -23.54 7.65 -6.35
C GLU A 199 -23.57 6.22 -6.89
N LYS A 200 -24.32 5.98 -7.97
CA LYS A 200 -24.46 4.64 -8.59
C LYS A 200 -23.53 4.43 -9.78
N LYS A 201 -23.04 5.51 -10.37
CA LYS A 201 -22.19 5.47 -11.56
C LYS A 201 -20.72 5.47 -11.13
N ASN A 202 -19.97 4.46 -11.55
CA ASN A 202 -18.52 4.46 -11.40
C ASN A 202 -17.90 5.53 -12.32
N LYS A 203 -17.09 6.43 -11.74
CA LYS A 203 -16.42 7.52 -12.44
C LYS A 203 -15.05 7.16 -13.02
N ASP A 204 -14.54 5.95 -12.76
CA ASP A 204 -13.34 5.44 -13.43
C ASP A 204 -13.56 5.47 -14.95
N PRO A 205 -12.69 6.12 -15.74
CA PRO A 205 -12.83 6.11 -17.19
C PRO A 205 -12.50 4.75 -17.83
N ASN A 206 -11.88 3.82 -17.11
CA ASN A 206 -11.62 2.45 -17.57
C ASN A 206 -11.76 1.41 -16.42
N PRO A 207 -12.97 1.20 -15.89
CA PRO A 207 -13.21 0.39 -14.68
C PRO A 207 -12.91 -1.10 -14.86
N ASN A 208 -12.86 -1.56 -16.11
CA ASN A 208 -12.58 -2.95 -16.48
C ASN A 208 -11.10 -3.15 -16.86
N GLY A 209 -10.34 -2.06 -16.94
CA GLY A 209 -8.88 -2.02 -17.13
C GLY A 209 -8.34 -2.97 -18.17
N ASN A 210 -8.82 -2.86 -19.42
CA ASN A 210 -8.43 -3.72 -20.55
C ASN A 210 -6.93 -4.05 -20.53
N ILE A 211 -6.57 -5.23 -20.03
CA ILE A 211 -5.24 -5.81 -20.21
C ILE A 211 -5.20 -6.20 -21.67
N LYS A 212 -4.19 -5.76 -22.42
CA LYS A 212 -4.03 -6.12 -23.84
C LYS A 212 -4.23 -7.64 -24.04
N GLY A 213 -5.43 -8.05 -24.46
CA GLY A 213 -5.80 -9.39 -24.89
C GLY A 213 -6.16 -10.46 -23.84
N LYS A 214 -6.21 -10.22 -22.52
CA LYS A 214 -6.60 -11.27 -21.52
C LYS A 214 -7.34 -10.66 -20.32
N GLY A 215 -8.42 -11.26 -19.82
CA GLY A 215 -9.19 -10.71 -18.66
C GLY A 215 -8.37 -10.57 -17.36
N LYS A 216 -8.97 -9.94 -16.34
CA LYS A 216 -8.42 -9.71 -14.98
C LYS A 216 -7.54 -10.89 -14.53
N PRO A 217 -6.25 -10.70 -14.16
CA PRO A 217 -5.41 -11.81 -13.74
C PRO A 217 -5.96 -12.32 -12.41
N ASP A 218 -6.33 -13.59 -12.37
CA ASP A 218 -6.73 -14.24 -11.14
C ASP A 218 -5.47 -14.54 -10.30
N LEU A 219 -5.05 -13.55 -9.51
CA LEU A 219 -3.86 -13.63 -8.65
C LEU A 219 -4.04 -14.71 -7.56
N THR A 220 -5.29 -14.98 -7.15
CA THR A 220 -5.63 -15.97 -6.11
C THR A 220 -5.37 -17.42 -6.54
N LYS A 221 -5.48 -17.73 -7.84
CA LYS A 221 -5.22 -19.09 -8.36
C LYS A 221 -3.75 -19.50 -8.36
N LYS A 222 -2.81 -18.56 -8.41
CA LYS A 222 -1.37 -18.89 -8.42
C LYS A 222 -0.79 -19.07 -7.02
N GLU A 223 -1.30 -18.36 -6.01
CA GLU A 223 -0.90 -18.58 -4.61
C GLU A 223 -1.24 -20.00 -4.14
N LYS A 224 -2.42 -20.52 -4.51
CA LYS A 224 -2.81 -21.91 -4.20
C LYS A 224 -1.92 -22.99 -4.84
N LYS A 225 -1.16 -22.66 -5.90
CA LYS A 225 -0.23 -23.58 -6.56
C LYS A 225 1.19 -23.56 -6.00
N LYS A 226 1.58 -22.53 -5.23
CA LYS A 226 2.91 -22.44 -4.60
C LYS A 226 2.96 -22.99 -3.18
N ASN A 227 1.81 -23.10 -2.51
CA ASN A 227 1.69 -23.64 -1.16
C ASN A 227 1.29 -25.13 -1.14
N LYS A 228 1.61 -25.87 -2.21
CA LYS A 228 1.39 -27.32 -2.35
C LYS A 228 2.71 -27.95 -2.78
#